data_AF-A0A2T3J4D2-F1
#
_entry.id   AF-A0A2T3J4D2-F1
#
_cell.length_a   1.000
_cell.length_b   1.000
_cell.length_c   1.000
_cell.angle_alpha   90.00
_cell.angle_beta   90.00
_cell.angle_gamma   90.00
#
_symmetry.space_group_name_H-M   'P 1'
#
loop_
_entity.id
_entity.type
_entity.pdbx_description
1 polymer ?
#
loop_
_entity_poly.entity_id
_entity_poly.type
_entity_poly.pdbx_seq_one_letter_code
_entity_poly.pdbx_strand_id
1 'polypeptide(L)' 'MLTDDQKRQRFKQLQRKNYRASLRLEGIHLDPEESKSNNDGLAEVEHINELKGQYAR' A
#
# COMPACT_ATOMS: atom_id res chain seq x y z
N MET A 1 -6.59 -18.34 -21.48
CA MET A 1 -7.09 -17.89 -20.16
C MET A 1 -5.92 -17.94 -19.17
N LEU A 2 -5.75 -16.92 -18.32
CA LEU A 2 -4.70 -16.95 -17.29
C LEU A 2 -5.04 -17.97 -16.20
N THR A 3 -4.02 -18.62 -15.63
CA THR A 3 -4.17 -19.44 -14.44
C THR A 3 -4.41 -18.57 -13.21
N ASP A 4 -4.92 -19.17 -12.13
CA ASP A 4 -5.22 -18.41 -10.91
C ASP A 4 -3.96 -17.83 -10.25
N ASP A 5 -2.81 -18.49 -10.38
CA ASP A 5 -1.53 -17.96 -9.93
C ASP A 5 -1.10 -16.73 -10.72
N GLN A 6 -1.28 -16.75 -12.04
CA GLN A 6 -0.96 -15.60 -12.90
C GLN A 6 -1.89 -14.41 -12.60
N LYS A 7 -3.17 -14.67 -12.29
CA LYS A 7 -4.11 -13.62 -11.86
C LYS A 7 -3.67 -13.00 -10.54
N ARG A 8 -3.27 -13.83 -9.55
CA ARG A 8 -2.78 -13.36 -8.24
C ARG A 8 -1.50 -12.52 -8.38
N GLN A 9 -0.57 -12.95 -9.22
CA GLN A 9 0.65 -12.17 -9.48
C GLN A 9 0.34 -10.82 -10.11
N ARG A 10 -0.50 -10.79 -11.16
CA ARG A 10 -0.94 -9.52 -11.77
C ARG A 10 -1.66 -8.61 -10.78
N PHE A 11 -2.52 -9.17 -9.94
CA PHE A 11 -3.20 -8.41 -8.89
C PHE A 11 -2.19 -7.75 -7.94
N LYS A 12 -1.24 -8.51 -7.40
CA LYS A 12 -0.19 -7.98 -6.51
C LYS A 12 0.64 -6.87 -7.17
N GLN A 13 0.98 -7.02 -8.46
CA GLN A 13 1.72 -6.01 -9.21
C GLN A 13 0.95 -4.69 -9.35
N LEU A 14 -0.37 -4.76 -9.49
CA LEU A 14 -1.22 -3.58 -9.69
C LEU A 14 -1.78 -2.99 -8.39
N GLN A 15 -1.77 -3.74 -7.29
CA GLN A 15 -2.42 -3.39 -6.04
C GLN A 15 -2.04 -1.98 -5.54
N ARG A 16 -0.74 -1.66 -5.46
CA ARG A 16 -0.25 -0.34 -5.00
C ARG A 16 -0.71 0.80 -5.90
N LYS A 17 -0.66 0.60 -7.22
CA LYS A 17 -1.08 1.60 -8.21
C LYS A 17 -2.59 1.84 -8.13
N ASN A 18 -3.37 0.77 -8.05
CA ASN A 18 -4.83 0.84 -7.98
C ASN A 18 -5.31 1.46 -6.67
N TYR A 19 -4.67 1.12 -5.54
CA TYR A 19 -4.99 1.72 -4.24
C TYR A 19 -4.82 3.24 -4.27
N ARG A 20 -3.68 3.74 -4.80
CA ARG A 20 -3.45 5.19 -4.97
C ARG A 20 -4.47 5.84 -5.89
N ALA A 21 -4.83 5.18 -6.98
CA ALA A 21 -5.86 5.68 -7.89
C ALA A 21 -7.23 5.77 -7.18
N SER A 22 -7.58 4.77 -6.37
CA SER A 22 -8.81 4.76 -5.56
C SER A 22 -8.88 5.95 -4.62
N LEU A 23 -7.80 6.20 -3.86
CA LEU A 23 -7.74 7.34 -2.93
C LEU A 23 -7.90 8.68 -3.64
N ARG A 24 -7.32 8.84 -4.83
CA ARG A 24 -7.48 10.07 -5.63
C ARG A 24 -8.92 10.30 -6.07
N LEU A 25 -9.65 9.24 -6.39
CA LEU A 25 -11.08 9.35 -6.71
C LEU A 25 -11.90 9.82 -5.52
N GLU A 26 -11.47 9.50 -4.30
CA GLU A 26 -12.04 9.98 -3.05
C GLU A 26 -11.55 11.38 -2.65
N GLY A 27 -10.69 12.01 -3.48
CA GLY A 27 -10.10 13.33 -3.22
C GLY A 27 -8.87 13.31 -2.31
N ILE A 28 -8.45 12.15 -1.83
CA ILE A 28 -7.30 11.99 -0.92
C ILE A 28 -6.00 11.97 -1.74
N HIS A 29 -5.12 12.91 -1.45
CA HIS A 29 -3.81 13.03 -2.10
C HIS A 29 -2.72 12.62 -1.12
N LEU A 30 -2.18 11.41 -1.31
CA LEU A 30 -0.99 10.94 -0.59
C LEU A 30 0.25 11.62 -1.19
N ASP A 31 1.04 12.28 -0.35
CA ASP A 31 2.28 12.92 -0.78
C ASP A 31 3.33 11.88 -1.18
N PRO A 32 4.15 12.15 -2.21
CA PRO A 32 5.17 11.22 -2.68
C PRO A 32 6.27 10.97 -1.62
N GLU A 33 6.52 11.92 -0.71
CA GLU A 33 7.52 11.77 0.35
C GLU A 33 7.08 10.81 1.47
N GLU A 34 5.78 10.74 1.82
CA GLU A 34 5.25 9.73 2.76
C GLU A 34 5.38 8.29 2.24
N SER A 35 5.58 8.13 0.93
CA SER A 35 5.68 6.79 0.35
C SER A 35 7.09 6.20 0.36
N LYS A 36 8.12 7.01 0.60
CA LYS A 36 9.51 6.57 0.68
C LYS A 36 9.87 5.95 2.03
N SER A 37 9.13 6.25 3.10
CA SER A 37 9.29 5.60 4.41
C SER A 37 8.96 4.09 4.38
N ASN A 38 8.28 3.61 3.34
CA ASN A 38 7.96 2.18 3.15
C ASN A 38 9.16 1.30 2.73
N ASN A 39 10.39 1.84 2.71
CA ASN A 39 11.58 1.15 2.23
C ASN A 39 12.48 0.62 3.36
N ASP A 40 12.03 0.69 4.62
CA ASP A 40 12.83 0.32 5.80
C ASP A 40 12.91 -1.21 6.05
N GLY A 41 12.58 -2.03 5.05
CA GLY A 41 12.69 -3.50 5.14
C GLY A 41 11.71 -4.18 6.11
N LEU A 42 10.95 -3.41 6.90
CA LEU A 42 9.88 -3.89 7.76
C LEU A 42 8.67 -4.36 6.93
N ALA A 43 8.00 -5.40 7.41
CA ALA A 43 6.76 -5.86 6.79
C ALA A 43 5.66 -4.80 6.96
N GLU A 44 4.77 -4.65 5.96
CA GLU A 44 3.65 -3.69 5.98
C GLU A 44 2.83 -3.74 7.28
N VAL A 45 2.66 -4.95 7.83
CA VAL A 45 1.93 -5.20 9.08
C VAL A 45 2.63 -4.58 10.29
N GLU A 46 3.96 -4.67 10.35
CA GLU A 46 4.77 -4.13 11.45
C GLU A 46 4.68 -2.60 11.45
N HIS A 47 4.78 -1.99 10.26
CA HIS A 47 4.66 -0.54 10.13
C HIS A 47 3.27 -0.01 10.51
N ILE A 48 2.20 -0.73 10.14
CA ILE A 48 0.83 -0.39 10.56
C ILE A 48 0.71 -0.44 12.08
N ASN A 49 1.33 -1.41 12.75
CA ASN A 49 1.29 -1.51 14.20
C ASN A 49 2.07 -0.39 14.89
N GLU A 50 3.21 0.00 14.35
CA GLU A 50 3.98 1.17 14.83
C GLU A 50 3.17 2.45 14.72
N LEU A 51 2.58 2.73 13.55
CA LEU A 51 1.75 3.92 13.33
C LEU A 51 0.54 3.93 14.28
N LYS A 52 -0.14 2.79 14.45
CA LYS A 52 -1.23 2.66 15.44
C LYS A 52 -0.75 2.99 16.86
N GLY A 53 0.42 2.52 17.26
CA GLY A 53 1.01 2.80 18.57
C GLY A 53 1.48 4.25 18.76
N GLN A 54 1.82 4.95 17.67
CA GLN A 54 2.17 6.37 17.70
C GLN A 54 0.93 7.26 17.81
N TYR A 55 -0.08 7.04 16.97
CA TYR A 55 -1.31 7.85 16.93
C TYR A 55 -2.32 7.53 18.04
N ALA A 56 -2.16 6.41 18.75
CA ALA A 56 -2.99 6.11 19.92
C ALA A 56 -2.56 6.86 21.19
N ARG A 57 -1.40 7.52 21.17
CA ARG A 57 -0.94 8.41 22.25
C ARG A 57 -1.44 9.83 22.01
#